data_AF-A0A9P6RQ69-F1
#
_entry.id   AF-A0A9P6RQ69-F1
#
_cell.length_a   1.000
_cell.length_b   1.000
_cell.length_c   1.000
_cell.angle_alpha   90.00
_cell.angle_beta   90.00
_cell.angle_gamma   90.00
#
_symmetry.space_group_name_H-M   'P 1'
#
loop_
_entity.id
_entity.type
_entity.pdbx_description
1 polymer ?
#
loop_
_entity_poly.entity_id
_entity_poly.type
_entity_poly.pdbx_seq_one_letter_code
_entity_poly.pdbx_strand_id
1 'polypeptide(L)' 'MSQNKLSLQNALLTLDQLQRTPSREDGITEEQEDNMRQFGCHLIQTAGILLKLPQVAMATAQILFQRFFYQASLRKFAIR' A
#
# COMPACT_ATOMS: atom_id res chain seq x y z
N MET A 1 -12.47 -21.64 10.05
CA MET A 1 -12.25 -20.19 10.28
C MET A 1 -12.02 -19.56 8.92
N SER A 2 -12.98 -18.78 8.41
CA SER A 2 -12.89 -18.20 7.06
C SER A 2 -11.72 -17.22 7.02
N GLN A 3 -10.65 -17.54 6.30
CA GLN A 3 -9.51 -16.63 6.14
C GLN A 3 -10.01 -15.42 5.32
N ASN A 4 -10.13 -14.27 5.99
CA ASN A 4 -10.55 -13.04 5.36
C ASN A 4 -9.38 -12.50 4.52
N LYS A 5 -9.25 -13.02 3.30
CA LYS A 5 -8.19 -12.65 2.35
C LYS A 5 -8.58 -11.32 1.69
N LEU A 6 -7.68 -10.35 1.69
CA LEU A 6 -7.88 -9.09 0.95
C LEU A 6 -8.18 -9.45 -0.52
N SER A 7 -9.31 -8.97 -1.02
CA SER A 7 -9.80 -9.28 -2.36
C SER A 7 -10.46 -8.04 -2.95
N LEU A 8 -10.87 -8.08 -4.22
CA LEU A 8 -11.63 -6.96 -4.79
C LEU A 8 -12.94 -6.72 -4.02
N GLN A 9 -13.53 -7.78 -3.48
CA GLN A 9 -14.81 -7.77 -2.77
C GLN A 9 -14.66 -7.46 -1.27
N ASN A 10 -13.44 -7.60 -0.70
CA ASN A 10 -13.15 -7.25 0.68
C ASN A 10 -11.93 -6.34 0.78
N ALA A 11 -12.17 -5.09 1.16
CA ALA A 11 -11.15 -4.07 1.36
C ALA A 11 -10.67 -3.96 2.82
N LEU A 12 -11.25 -4.73 3.75
CA LEU A 12 -10.91 -4.66 5.18
C LEU A 12 -9.79 -5.64 5.52
N LEU A 13 -8.77 -5.13 6.20
CA LEU A 13 -7.67 -5.90 6.76
C LEU A 13 -8.01 -6.37 8.17
N THR A 14 -7.55 -7.57 8.54
CA THR A 14 -7.54 -8.00 9.94
C THR A 14 -6.40 -7.32 10.70
N LEU A 15 -6.48 -7.27 12.04
CA LEU A 15 -5.39 -6.75 12.87
C LEU A 15 -4.08 -7.51 12.65
N ASP A 16 -4.15 -8.83 12.45
CA ASP A 16 -2.97 -9.65 12.18
C ASP A 16 -2.32 -9.29 10.83
N GLN A 17 -3.12 -9.08 9.78
CA GLN A 17 -2.63 -8.62 8.47
C GLN A 17 -2.02 -7.21 8.53
N LEU A 18 -2.52 -6.36 9.43
CA LEU A 18 -1.97 -5.01 9.63
C LEU A 18 -0.60 -5.08 10.32
N GLN A 19 -0.41 -6.00 11.26
CA GLN A 19 0.83 -6.15 12.02
C GLN A 19 1.91 -6.95 11.27
N ARG A 20 1.50 -7.94 10.47
CA ARG A 20 2.38 -8.86 9.74
C ARG A 20 2.24 -8.66 8.23
N THR A 21 2.88 -7.62 7.73
CA THR A 21 2.91 -7.34 6.29
C THR A 21 3.94 -8.25 5.59
N PRO A 22 3.76 -8.56 4.31
CA PRO A 22 4.76 -9.29 3.52
C PRO A 22 6.12 -8.58 3.47
N SER A 23 6.13 -7.25 3.56
CA SER A 23 7.37 -6.45 3.64
C SER A 23 8.14 -6.75 4.93
N ARG A 24 7.45 -6.80 6.08
CA ARG A 24 8.04 -7.14 7.38
C ARG A 24 8.58 -8.57 7.40
N GLU A 25 7.84 -9.52 6.82
CA GLU A 25 8.29 -10.91 6.66
C GLU A 25 9.56 -11.01 5.80
N ASP A 26 9.70 -10.16 4.79
CA ASP A 26 10.89 -10.10 3.92
C ASP A 26 12.06 -9.30 4.55
N GLY A 27 11.92 -8.83 5.79
CA GLY A 27 12.97 -8.17 6.58
C GLY A 27 13.00 -6.65 6.53
N ILE A 28 11.96 -5.99 6.00
CA ILE A 28 11.83 -4.53 6.06
C ILE A 28 11.33 -4.13 7.46
N THR A 29 11.97 -3.15 8.10
CA THR A 29 11.49 -2.67 9.40
C THR A 29 10.18 -1.90 9.26
N GLU A 30 9.37 -1.86 10.32
CA GLU A 30 8.11 -1.10 10.33
C GLU A 30 8.32 0.36 9.92
N GLU A 31 9.33 1.02 10.48
CA GLU A 31 9.68 2.40 10.15
C GLU A 31 10.05 2.57 8.66
N GLN A 32 10.83 1.64 8.10
CA GLN A 32 11.20 1.68 6.68
C GLN A 32 9.97 1.49 5.80
N GLU A 33 9.10 0.53 6.12
CA GLU A 33 7.86 0.29 5.40
C GLU A 33 6.95 1.52 5.42
N ASP A 34 6.76 2.15 6.58
CA ASP A 34 5.93 3.35 6.73
C ASP A 34 6.48 4.52 5.93
N ASN A 35 7.80 4.75 5.98
CA ASN A 35 8.46 5.79 5.20
C ASN A 35 8.29 5.54 3.68
N MET A 36 8.47 4.31 3.21
CA MET A 36 8.27 3.96 1.80
C MET A 36 6.82 4.11 1.36
N ARG A 37 5.85 3.75 2.21
CA ARG A 37 4.42 3.90 1.93
C ARG A 37 4.02 5.37 1.85
N GLN A 38 4.50 6.20 2.77
CA GLN A 38 4.27 7.64 2.73
C GLN A 38 4.88 8.29 1.49
N PHE A 39 6.13 7.91 1.16
CA PHE A 39 6.80 8.37 -0.04
C PHE A 39 6.03 7.99 -1.32
N GLY A 40 5.57 6.75 -1.43
CA GLY A 40 4.73 6.30 -2.54
C GLY A 40 3.43 7.09 -2.67
N CYS A 41 2.74 7.39 -1.55
CA CYS A 41 1.57 8.25 -1.56
C CYS A 41 1.88 9.68 -2.05
N HIS A 42 3.03 10.24 -1.64
CA HIS A 42 3.48 11.55 -2.09
C HIS A 42 3.79 11.58 -3.59
N LEU A 43 4.44 10.53 -4.12
CA LEU A 43 4.68 10.39 -5.56
C LEU A 43 3.37 10.36 -6.36
N ILE A 44 2.37 9.59 -5.90
CA ILE A 44 1.05 9.53 -6.55
C ILE A 44 0.38 10.91 -6.55
N GLN A 45 0.46 11.64 -5.45
CA GLN A 45 -0.11 12.99 -5.35
C GLN A 45 0.59 13.95 -6.33
N THR A 46 1.91 13.98 -6.31
CA THR A 46 2.71 14.86 -7.17
C THR A 46 2.49 14.53 -8.65
N ALA A 47 2.45 13.26 -9.01
CA ALA A 47 2.12 12.81 -10.36
C ALA A 47 0.71 13.26 -10.78
N GLY A 48 -0.29 13.10 -9.89
CA GLY A 48 -1.66 13.52 -10.19
C GLY A 48 -1.82 15.03 -10.38
N ILE A 49 -1.09 15.84 -9.61
CA ILE A 49 -1.04 17.31 -9.80
C ILE A 49 -0.42 17.65 -11.17
N LEU A 50 0.72 17.06 -11.51
CA LEU A 50 1.40 17.29 -12.79
C LEU A 50 0.53 16.89 -13.99
N LEU A 51 -0.23 15.80 -13.85
CA LEU A 51 -1.16 15.30 -14.85
C LEU A 51 -2.54 15.98 -14.81
N LYS A 52 -2.77 16.92 -13.90
CA LYS A 52 -4.05 17.63 -13.69
C LYS A 52 -5.24 16.70 -13.45
N LEU A 53 -5.02 15.62 -12.70
CA LEU A 53 -6.07 14.66 -12.35
C LEU A 53 -6.93 15.16 -11.16
N PRO A 54 -8.19 14.73 -11.06
CA PRO A 54 -9.03 15.05 -9.91
C PRO A 54 -8.55 14.32 -8.64
N GLN A 55 -8.81 14.91 -7.47
CA GLN A 55 -8.43 14.34 -6.16
C GLN A 55 -8.97 12.92 -5.93
N VAL A 56 -10.16 12.63 -6.46
CA VAL A 56 -10.76 11.29 -6.38
C VAL A 56 -9.88 10.24 -7.07
N ALA A 57 -9.23 10.57 -8.20
CA ALA A 57 -8.33 9.66 -8.90
C ALA A 57 -7.05 9.41 -8.07
N MET A 58 -6.45 10.46 -7.50
CA MET A 58 -5.26 10.35 -6.65
C MET A 58 -5.54 9.54 -5.38
N ALA A 59 -6.65 9.82 -4.69
CA ALA A 59 -7.06 9.09 -3.49
C ALA A 59 -7.34 7.61 -3.80
N THR A 60 -7.98 7.32 -4.93
CA THR A 60 -8.22 5.94 -5.37
C THR A 60 -6.91 5.21 -5.64
N ALA A 61 -5.96 5.86 -6.33
CA ALA A 61 -4.64 5.29 -6.58
C ALA A 61 -3.86 5.03 -5.29
N GLN A 62 -3.91 5.95 -4.31
CA GLN A 62 -3.29 5.75 -3.00
C GLN A 62 -3.91 4.56 -2.24
N ILE A 63 -5.24 4.38 -2.26
CA ILE A 63 -5.90 3.22 -1.64
C ILE A 63 -5.46 1.92 -2.31
N LEU A 64 -5.41 1.87 -3.65
CA LEU A 64 -4.95 0.70 -4.40
C LEU A 64 -3.49 0.37 -4.09
N PHE A 65 -2.64 1.39 -4.01
CA PHE A 65 -1.24 1.26 -3.62
C PHE A 65 -1.09 0.66 -2.22
N GLN A 66 -1.81 1.19 -1.22
CA GLN A 66 -1.76 0.64 0.14
C GLN A 66 -2.19 -0.83 0.17
N ARG A 67 -3.34 -1.13 -0.46
CA ARG A 67 -3.88 -2.50 -0.56
C ARG A 67 -2.91 -3.47 -1.20
N PHE A 68 -2.26 -3.07 -2.29
CA PHE A 68 -1.27 -3.90 -2.97
C PHE A 68 -0.12 -4.29 -2.02
N PHE A 69 0.45 -3.33 -1.29
CA PHE A 69 1.56 -3.62 -0.39
C PHE A 69 1.16 -4.30 0.92
N TYR A 70 -0.14 -4.45 1.22
CA TYR A 70 -0.60 -5.39 2.26
C TYR A 70 -0.67 -6.85 1.78
N GLN A 71 -0.50 -7.10 0.47
CA GLN A 71 -0.41 -8.45 -0.12
C GLN A 71 0.92 -8.74 -0.81
N ALA A 72 1.72 -7.70 -1.10
CA ALA A 72 3.00 -7.80 -1.76
C ALA A 72 4.07 -7.05 -0.97
N SER A 73 5.31 -7.49 -1.10
CA SER A 73 6.44 -6.90 -0.38
C SER A 73 7.08 -5.75 -1.15
N LEU A 74 7.37 -4.66 -0.46
CA LEU A 74 8.14 -3.52 -0.97
C LEU A 74 9.56 -3.91 -1.38
N ARG A 75 10.12 -4.99 -0.81
CA ARG A 75 11.43 -5.51 -1.20
C ARG A 75 11.40 -6.13 -2.59
N LYS A 76 10.29 -6.77 -2.95
CA LYS A 76 10.09 -7.45 -4.24
C LYS A 76 9.63 -6.49 -5.33
N PHE A 77 8.79 -5.52 -4.98
CA PHE A 77 8.24 -4.52 -5.89
C PHE A 77 8.76 -3.13 -5.51
N ALA A 78 10.06 -2.92 -5.70
CA ALA A 78 10.75 -1.70 -5.31
C ALA A 78 10.10 -0.45 -5.95
N ILE A 79 9.82 0.54 -5.11
CA ILE A 79 9.49 1.90 -5.53
C ILE A 79 10.83 2.57 -5.81
N ARG A 80 11.17 2.77 -7.09
CA ARG A 80 12.41 3.42 -7.55
C ARG A 80 12.15 4.84 -8.01
#